data_AF-A0A6A6G5E7-F1
#
_entry.id   AF-A0A6A6G5E7-F1
#
_cell.length_a   1.000
_cell.length_b   1.000
_cell.length_c   1.000
_cell.angle_alpha   90.00
_cell.angle_beta   90.00
_cell.angle_gamma   90.00
#
_symmetry.space_group_name_H-M   'P 1'
#
loop_
_entity.id
_entity.type
_entity.pdbx_description
1 polymer ?
#
loop_
_entity_poly.entity_id
_entity_poly.type
_entity_poly.pdbx_seq_one_letter_code
_entity_poly.pdbx_strand_id
1 'polypeptide(L)'
;MTVNFTSCYQTFQAGIDADDPRISSYVYAAPVARAGRSFITYTGCQELCGSGPERYDFQLTSDQILTWILPIIAVISQAPFESNKAGRNVLVLFRWLGSPLMSLYHVLWSIRTLGLCALMTDMSVDIDTPESTSDVQDTDTVDAHRINLLKDQFHDMRDSLFILGIMNQYTIRHVAVVGPARSRNGTQSGLIALLRIALFAQDLDLRPHCECPHHARNVQQARRALAAELRQARKKAVIPVLASTFWFSVALGLTLYDSFNEGFSLGLFLVWTPIFVLASMVDRNPTDSDKDISDLNELVGSVVRSLVDDTIFSNFSCIIKEKYHPENMVMTEKSIDDMLCNVRQLCHQLLAADVNLEHPRRCGGKHRRQDRTNNQQIAITSSAPIFHSFAGQGRVRWHTGIAHAICSDVEYTHAGRLPSDNGRYKPGRRNWLEDSGSAWA
;
A
#
# COMPACT_ATOMS: atom_id res chain seq x y z
N MET A 1 -8.60 -24.84 48.02
CA MET A 1 -9.64 -23.91 48.51
C MET A 1 -9.53 -22.63 47.69
N THR A 2 -10.64 -22.11 47.17
CA THR A 2 -10.66 -20.81 46.47
C THR A 2 -10.61 -19.70 47.49
N VAL A 3 -9.68 -18.76 47.32
CA VAL A 3 -9.53 -17.60 48.21
C VAL A 3 -10.41 -16.46 47.70
N ASN A 4 -11.02 -15.70 48.60
CA ASN A 4 -11.74 -14.47 48.29
C ASN A 4 -11.01 -13.31 48.98
N PHE A 5 -10.26 -12.52 48.21
CA PHE A 5 -9.44 -11.45 48.75
C PHE A 5 -10.28 -10.27 49.26
N THR A 6 -11.49 -10.08 48.74
CA THR A 6 -12.42 -9.07 49.25
C THR A 6 -12.87 -9.39 50.67
N SER A 7 -13.26 -10.64 50.93
CA SER A 7 -13.60 -11.10 52.27
C SER A 7 -12.38 -11.05 53.19
N CYS A 8 -11.20 -11.45 52.70
CA CYS A 8 -9.97 -11.40 53.48
C CYS A 8 -9.61 -9.98 53.89
N TYR A 9 -9.77 -9.00 52.98
CA TYR A 9 -9.57 -7.59 53.26
C TYR A 9 -10.53 -7.08 54.34
N GLN A 10 -11.81 -7.47 54.27
CA GLN A 10 -12.79 -7.10 55.30
C GLN A 10 -12.42 -7.68 56.67
N THR A 11 -11.96 -8.94 56.72
CA THR A 11 -11.49 -9.58 57.96
C THR A 11 -10.23 -8.90 58.50
N PHE A 12 -9.28 -8.54 57.63
CA PHE A 12 -8.08 -7.81 58.00
C PHE A 12 -8.43 -6.43 58.58
N GLN A 13 -9.32 -5.68 57.92
CA GLN A 13 -9.74 -4.35 58.36
C GLN A 13 -10.52 -4.42 59.68
N ALA A 14 -11.47 -5.34 59.81
CA ALA A 14 -12.21 -5.56 61.06
C ALA A 14 -11.27 -5.97 62.22
N GLY A 15 -10.22 -6.73 61.92
CA GLY A 15 -9.20 -7.11 62.89
C GLY A 15 -8.29 -5.96 63.34
N ILE A 16 -7.98 -5.03 62.44
CA ILE A 16 -7.31 -3.77 62.77
C ILE A 16 -8.22 -2.92 63.66
N ASP A 17 -9.49 -2.79 63.30
CA ASP A 17 -10.46 -1.98 64.05
C ASP A 17 -10.74 -2.56 65.45
N ALA A 18 -10.61 -3.88 65.62
CA ALA A 18 -10.76 -4.60 66.88
C ALA A 18 -9.47 -4.73 67.72
N ASP A 19 -8.34 -4.20 67.23
CA ASP A 19 -7.01 -4.30 67.86
C ASP A 19 -6.59 -5.76 68.19
N ASP A 20 -6.87 -6.70 67.28
CA ASP A 20 -6.48 -8.11 67.47
C ASP A 20 -4.93 -8.25 67.41
N PRO A 21 -4.27 -8.76 68.47
CA PRO A 21 -2.81 -8.90 68.52
C PRO A 21 -2.23 -9.82 67.43
N ARG A 22 -3.03 -10.72 66.85
CA ARG A 22 -2.60 -11.55 65.72
C ARG A 22 -2.54 -10.73 64.43
N ILE A 23 -3.56 -9.92 64.18
CA ILE A 23 -3.70 -9.16 62.93
C ILE A 23 -2.75 -7.94 62.93
N SER A 24 -2.52 -7.32 64.08
CA SER A 24 -1.54 -6.23 64.23
C SER A 24 -0.12 -6.67 63.91
N SER A 25 0.24 -7.93 64.17
CA SER A 25 1.55 -8.51 63.82
C SER A 25 1.77 -8.63 62.30
N TYR A 26 0.69 -8.68 61.52
CA TYR A 26 0.72 -8.79 60.07
C TYR A 26 0.72 -7.44 59.35
N VAL A 27 0.55 -6.33 60.08
CA VAL A 27 0.54 -4.99 59.49
C VAL A 27 1.95 -4.61 59.03
N TYR A 28 2.08 -4.23 57.77
CA TYR A 28 3.33 -3.77 57.19
C TYR A 28 3.53 -2.28 57.50
N ALA A 29 4.47 -1.98 58.39
CA ALA A 29 4.89 -0.61 58.72
C ALA A 29 5.79 -0.05 57.60
N ALA A 30 5.17 0.40 56.50
CA ALA A 30 5.90 1.10 55.45
C ALA A 30 6.31 2.52 55.93
N PRO A 31 7.53 3.01 55.64
CA PRO A 31 7.95 4.37 55.97
C PRO A 31 7.18 5.46 55.19
N VAL A 32 6.32 5.07 54.25
CA VAL A 32 5.43 5.95 53.48
C VAL A 32 3.99 5.45 53.60
N ALA A 33 3.51 5.24 54.82
CA ALA A 33 2.09 5.00 55.06
C ALA A 33 1.30 6.26 54.69
N ARG A 34 0.77 6.31 53.47
CA ARG A 34 -0.20 7.34 53.07
C ARG A 34 -1.41 7.23 53.99
N ALA A 35 -1.73 8.34 54.65
CA ALA A 35 -2.79 8.48 55.62
C ALA A 35 -4.06 7.69 55.23
N GLY A 36 -4.42 6.68 56.04
CA GLY A 36 -5.69 5.96 55.95
C GLY A 36 -5.71 4.67 55.12
N ARG A 37 -4.57 4.12 54.66
CA ARG A 37 -4.51 2.78 54.06
C ARG A 37 -3.58 1.86 54.83
N SER A 38 -4.12 0.75 55.33
CA SER A 38 -3.39 -0.32 56.00
C SER A 38 -2.78 -1.27 54.95
N PHE A 39 -1.54 -1.70 55.18
CA PHE A 39 -0.85 -2.66 54.31
C PHE A 39 -0.63 -3.95 55.08
N ILE A 40 -0.84 -5.10 54.44
CA ILE A 40 -0.60 -6.42 55.01
C ILE A 40 0.73 -6.98 54.51
N THR A 41 1.48 -7.65 55.39
CA THR A 41 2.69 -8.41 55.02
C THR A 41 2.34 -9.62 54.17
N TYR A 42 3.28 -10.09 53.33
CA TYR A 42 3.05 -11.29 52.51
C TYR A 42 2.75 -12.54 53.35
N THR A 43 3.49 -12.73 54.46
CA THR A 43 3.29 -13.83 55.40
C THR A 43 1.91 -13.76 56.05
N GLY A 44 1.48 -12.57 56.48
CA GLY A 44 0.14 -12.36 57.02
C GLY A 44 -0.97 -12.59 56.00
N CYS A 45 -0.77 -12.20 54.74
CA CYS A 45 -1.72 -12.47 53.66
C CYS A 45 -1.85 -13.99 53.39
N GLN A 46 -0.74 -14.72 53.40
CA GLN A 46 -0.76 -16.17 53.20
C GLN A 46 -1.46 -16.92 54.35
N GLU A 47 -1.30 -16.46 55.59
CA GLU A 47 -1.97 -17.06 56.75
C GLU A 47 -3.44 -16.67 56.86
N LEU A 48 -3.79 -15.40 56.56
CA LEU A 48 -5.15 -14.88 56.68
C LEU A 48 -6.03 -15.26 55.48
N CYS A 49 -5.50 -15.12 54.27
CA CYS A 49 -6.24 -15.36 53.02
C CYS A 49 -6.00 -16.78 52.47
N GLY A 50 -4.89 -17.44 52.85
CA GLY A 50 -4.48 -18.72 52.28
C GLY A 50 -3.59 -18.58 51.04
N SER A 51 -3.05 -19.71 50.56
CA SER A 51 -2.13 -19.76 49.41
C SER A 51 -2.81 -20.09 48.07
N GLY A 52 -4.14 -20.13 48.04
CA GLY A 52 -4.90 -20.46 46.83
C GLY A 52 -5.09 -19.23 45.93
N PRO A 53 -5.25 -19.41 44.61
CA PRO A 53 -5.60 -18.31 43.72
C PRO A 53 -7.06 -17.88 43.94
N GLU A 54 -7.32 -16.57 43.94
CA GLU A 54 -8.66 -16.03 43.70
C GLU A 54 -8.97 -16.18 42.22
N ARG A 55 -10.15 -16.75 41.92
CA ARG A 55 -10.63 -16.80 40.54
C ARG A 55 -11.29 -15.47 40.24
N TYR A 56 -10.97 -14.88 39.09
CA TYR A 56 -11.71 -13.74 38.60
C TYR A 56 -13.19 -14.08 38.49
N ASP A 57 -14.03 -13.12 38.87
CA ASP A 57 -15.46 -13.25 38.64
C ASP A 57 -15.73 -13.39 37.14
N PHE A 58 -16.70 -14.24 36.81
CA PHE A 58 -17.04 -14.49 35.41
C PHE A 58 -17.57 -13.21 34.76
N GLN A 59 -18.33 -12.40 35.49
CA GLN A 59 -18.90 -11.14 34.97
C GLN A 59 -17.80 -10.15 34.60
N LEU A 60 -16.86 -9.92 35.52
CA LEU A 60 -15.68 -9.09 35.26
C LEU A 60 -14.86 -9.62 34.07
N THR A 61 -14.68 -10.94 33.99
CA THR A 61 -13.93 -11.55 32.89
C THR A 61 -14.67 -11.41 31.55
N SER A 62 -15.98 -11.63 31.52
CA SER A 62 -16.79 -11.51 30.31
C SER A 62 -16.86 -10.07 29.82
N ASP A 63 -16.98 -9.10 30.72
CA ASP A 63 -17.05 -7.68 30.38
C ASP A 63 -15.73 -7.24 29.75
N GLN A 64 -14.58 -7.69 30.27
CA GLN A 64 -13.27 -7.41 29.68
C GLN A 64 -13.10 -8.10 28.30
N ILE A 65 -13.60 -9.33 28.13
CA ILE A 65 -13.56 -10.03 26.82
C ILE A 65 -14.42 -9.29 25.79
N LEU A 66 -15.65 -8.91 26.16
CA LEU A 66 -16.58 -8.19 25.28
C LEU A 66 -16.08 -6.80 24.91
N THR A 67 -15.39 -6.13 25.85
CA THR A 67 -14.91 -4.76 25.67
C THR A 67 -13.62 -4.69 24.85
N TRP A 68 -12.72 -5.68 25.00
CA TRP A 68 -11.39 -5.59 24.37
C TRP A 68 -11.17 -6.66 23.30
N ILE A 69 -11.46 -7.91 23.60
CA ILE A 69 -11.12 -9.02 22.69
C ILE A 69 -12.01 -9.00 21.45
N LEU A 70 -13.32 -8.86 21.62
CA LEU A 70 -14.24 -8.89 20.47
C LEU A 70 -14.04 -7.72 19.50
N PRO A 71 -13.88 -6.46 19.95
CA PRO A 71 -13.59 -5.35 19.04
C PRO A 71 -12.26 -5.53 18.30
N ILE A 72 -11.27 -6.14 18.94
CA ILE A 72 -9.98 -6.42 18.29
C ILE A 72 -10.11 -7.52 17.25
N ILE A 73 -10.82 -8.62 17.58
CA ILE A 73 -11.11 -9.65 16.59
C ILE A 73 -11.90 -9.05 15.43
N ALA A 74 -12.83 -8.12 15.69
CA ALA A 74 -13.57 -7.42 14.66
C ALA A 74 -12.64 -6.56 13.79
N VAL A 75 -11.75 -5.76 14.37
CA VAL A 75 -10.77 -4.93 13.63
C VAL A 75 -9.78 -5.79 12.84
N ILE A 76 -9.29 -6.88 13.44
CA ILE A 76 -8.41 -7.84 12.76
C ILE A 76 -9.16 -8.54 11.63
N SER A 77 -10.44 -8.90 11.81
CA SER A 77 -11.23 -9.56 10.75
C SER A 77 -11.44 -8.68 9.52
N GLN A 78 -11.39 -7.36 9.71
CA GLN A 78 -11.47 -6.36 8.65
C GLN A 78 -10.09 -5.98 8.12
N ALA A 79 -9.02 -6.53 8.69
CA ALA A 79 -7.70 -6.31 8.16
C ALA A 79 -7.69 -6.75 6.70
N PRO A 80 -7.00 -5.98 5.84
CA PRO A 80 -6.94 -6.28 4.43
C PRO A 80 -6.20 -7.61 4.20
N PHE A 81 -6.93 -8.73 4.20
CA PHE A 81 -6.42 -10.08 3.99
C PHE A 81 -6.57 -10.51 2.53
N GLU A 82 -5.62 -11.31 2.03
CA GLU A 82 -5.73 -11.88 0.68
C GLU A 82 -6.79 -12.97 0.66
N SER A 83 -7.76 -12.83 -0.23
CA SER A 83 -8.76 -13.88 -0.48
C SER A 83 -8.04 -15.19 -0.84
N ASN A 84 -8.51 -16.31 -0.26
CA ASN A 84 -8.00 -17.65 -0.56
C ASN A 84 -6.52 -17.94 -0.19
N LYS A 85 -5.85 -17.07 0.60
CA LYS A 85 -4.46 -17.26 1.07
C LYS A 85 -4.34 -17.23 2.59
N ALA A 86 -5.16 -18.03 3.27
CA ALA A 86 -5.28 -18.07 4.74
C ALA A 86 -3.92 -18.23 5.46
N GLY A 87 -3.05 -19.13 5.00
CA GLY A 87 -1.74 -19.34 5.61
C GLY A 87 -0.84 -18.11 5.55
N ARG A 88 -0.85 -17.37 4.43
CA ARG A 88 -0.09 -16.10 4.30
C ARG A 88 -0.66 -15.02 5.19
N ASN A 89 -1.98 -14.92 5.28
CA ASN A 89 -2.65 -13.94 6.15
C ASN A 89 -2.35 -14.20 7.64
N VAL A 90 -2.35 -15.46 8.06
CA VAL A 90 -1.97 -15.85 9.43
C VAL A 90 -0.50 -15.54 9.71
N LEU A 91 0.40 -15.78 8.74
CA LEU A 91 1.82 -15.42 8.88
C LEU A 91 2.01 -13.91 9.02
N VAL A 92 1.24 -13.11 8.28
CA VAL A 92 1.22 -11.65 8.41
C VAL A 92 0.78 -11.23 9.81
N LEU A 93 -0.28 -11.83 10.36
CA LEU A 93 -0.72 -11.56 11.72
C LEU A 93 0.35 -11.91 12.76
N PHE A 94 1.00 -13.07 12.64
CA PHE A 94 2.10 -13.43 13.54
C PHE A 94 3.27 -12.46 13.45
N ARG A 95 3.54 -11.91 12.26
CA ARG A 95 4.59 -10.90 12.06
C ARG A 95 4.20 -9.55 12.66
N TRP A 96 2.94 -9.14 12.53
CA TRP A 96 2.41 -7.94 13.18
C TRP A 96 2.49 -8.06 14.70
N LEU A 97 2.09 -9.20 15.27
CA LEU A 97 2.14 -9.46 16.71
C LEU A 97 3.58 -9.62 17.24
N GLY A 98 4.47 -10.25 16.47
CA GLY A 98 5.85 -10.50 16.89
C GLY A 98 6.73 -9.26 16.89
N SER A 99 6.54 -8.33 15.93
CA SER A 99 7.27 -7.07 15.88
C SER A 99 6.42 -5.97 15.24
N PRO A 100 5.51 -5.34 16.03
CA PRO A 100 4.62 -4.31 15.51
C PRO A 100 5.40 -3.07 15.03
N LEU A 101 6.47 -2.69 15.73
CA LEU A 101 7.28 -1.53 15.37
C LEU A 101 7.95 -1.68 14.00
N MET A 102 8.58 -2.84 13.73
CA MET A 102 9.22 -3.08 12.44
C MET A 102 8.21 -3.20 11.30
N SER A 103 7.07 -3.84 11.57
CA SER A 103 6.01 -3.97 10.58
C SER A 103 5.42 -2.60 10.24
N LEU A 104 5.25 -1.74 11.25
CA LEU A 104 4.76 -0.37 11.08
C LEU A 104 5.76 0.47 10.31
N TYR A 105 7.06 0.36 10.64
CA TYR A 105 8.13 1.05 9.91
C TYR A 105 8.11 0.71 8.41
N HIS A 106 7.95 -0.57 8.05
CA HIS A 106 7.86 -0.98 6.64
C HIS A 106 6.61 -0.44 5.93
N VAL A 107 5.47 -0.46 6.62
CA VAL A 107 4.22 0.11 6.09
C VAL A 107 4.35 1.62 5.90
N LEU A 108 4.89 2.34 6.90
CA LEU A 108 5.14 3.78 6.83
C LEU A 108 6.12 4.15 5.73
N TRP A 109 7.14 3.32 5.48
CA TRP A 109 8.05 3.51 4.35
C TRP A 109 7.31 3.45 3.01
N SER A 110 6.44 2.46 2.84
CA SER A 110 5.63 2.36 1.62
C SER A 110 4.63 3.52 1.48
N ILE A 111 4.01 3.95 2.59
CA ILE A 111 3.15 5.15 2.62
C ILE A 111 3.94 6.39 2.22
N ARG A 112 5.20 6.54 2.68
CA ARG A 112 6.07 7.65 2.28
C ARG A 112 6.30 7.64 0.76
N THR A 113 6.65 6.48 0.18
CA THR A 113 6.87 6.36 -1.27
C THR A 113 5.58 6.66 -2.07
N LEU A 114 4.43 6.16 -1.62
CA LEU A 114 3.14 6.48 -2.23
C LEU A 114 2.78 7.96 -2.06
N GLY A 115 3.13 8.57 -0.93
CA GLY A 115 2.96 9.99 -0.66
C GLY A 115 3.80 10.87 -1.59
N LEU A 116 5.02 10.44 -1.93
CA LEU A 116 5.83 11.13 -2.95
C LEU A 116 5.14 11.09 -4.32
N CYS A 117 4.61 9.94 -4.74
CA CYS A 117 3.80 9.83 -5.96
C CYS A 117 2.58 10.78 -5.90
N ALA A 118 1.93 10.88 -4.74
CA ALA A 118 0.76 11.73 -4.50
C ALA A 118 1.05 13.23 -4.45
N LEU A 119 2.29 13.60 -4.15
CA LEU A 119 2.74 15.00 -4.14
C LEU A 119 3.25 15.43 -5.52
N MET A 120 3.79 14.50 -6.31
CA MET A 120 4.24 14.77 -7.68
C MET A 120 3.08 15.11 -8.61
N THR A 121 1.97 14.40 -8.48
CA THR A 121 0.69 14.82 -9.08
C THR A 121 -0.26 15.02 -7.95
N ASP A 122 -0.81 16.21 -7.78
CA ASP A 122 -1.82 16.47 -6.75
C ASP A 122 -3.00 15.49 -6.90
N MET A 123 -2.91 14.35 -6.20
CA MET A 123 -3.88 13.28 -6.28
C MET A 123 -5.16 13.60 -5.49
N SER A 124 -5.18 14.74 -4.78
CA SER A 124 -6.34 15.23 -4.03
C SER A 124 -7.35 15.98 -4.90
N VAL A 125 -6.98 16.34 -6.13
CA VAL A 125 -7.88 16.98 -7.09
C VAL A 125 -8.94 15.99 -7.56
N ASP A 126 -10.20 16.35 -7.32
CA ASP A 126 -11.35 15.57 -7.76
C ASP A 126 -11.34 15.37 -9.29
N ILE A 127 -11.70 14.17 -9.72
CA ILE A 127 -11.77 13.82 -11.15
C ILE A 127 -12.94 14.55 -11.81
N ASP A 128 -14.02 14.75 -11.06
CA ASP A 128 -15.34 15.13 -11.56
C ASP A 128 -15.75 16.56 -11.17
N THR A 129 -14.84 17.37 -10.62
CA THR A 129 -15.10 18.81 -10.59
C THR A 129 -14.79 19.35 -11.98
N PRO A 130 -15.80 19.71 -12.80
CA PRO A 130 -15.57 20.84 -13.68
C PRO A 130 -15.18 21.96 -12.71
N GLU A 131 -13.93 22.44 -12.76
CA GLU A 131 -13.75 23.85 -12.46
C GLU A 131 -14.81 24.53 -13.29
N SER A 132 -15.78 25.10 -12.58
CA SER A 132 -16.90 25.77 -13.18
C SER A 132 -16.29 26.77 -14.15
N THR A 133 -16.48 26.53 -15.43
CA THR A 133 -16.26 27.46 -16.54
C THR A 133 -17.16 28.70 -16.42
N SER A 134 -17.58 29.05 -15.20
CA SER A 134 -18.28 30.27 -14.85
C SER A 134 -17.33 31.42 -14.51
N ASP A 135 -16.03 31.16 -14.26
CA ASP A 135 -15.05 32.24 -13.99
C ASP A 135 -14.07 32.48 -15.16
N VAL A 136 -14.16 31.71 -16.24
CA VAL A 136 -13.41 31.95 -17.49
C VAL A 136 -14.42 32.20 -18.61
N GLN A 137 -15.17 33.29 -18.50
CA GLN A 137 -16.18 33.66 -19.49
C GLN A 137 -15.66 34.62 -20.57
N ASP A 138 -14.36 34.97 -20.59
CA ASP A 138 -13.86 36.05 -21.47
C ASP A 138 -12.42 35.89 -22.01
N THR A 139 -11.86 34.68 -22.09
CA THR A 139 -10.56 34.48 -22.77
C THR A 139 -10.70 33.68 -24.06
N ASP A 140 -10.03 34.19 -25.10
CA ASP A 140 -10.02 33.72 -26.48
C ASP A 140 -10.02 32.19 -26.63
N THR A 141 -10.76 31.69 -27.62
CA THR A 141 -10.93 30.26 -27.94
C THR A 141 -9.63 29.42 -28.02
N VAL A 142 -8.49 30.06 -28.23
CA VAL A 142 -7.14 29.44 -28.26
C VAL A 142 -6.70 28.99 -26.86
N ASP A 143 -7.09 29.70 -25.81
CA ASP A 143 -6.70 29.37 -24.43
C ASP A 143 -7.47 28.14 -23.90
N ALA A 144 -8.73 27.97 -24.31
CA ALA A 144 -9.54 26.81 -23.91
C ALA A 144 -8.96 25.47 -24.39
N HIS A 145 -8.46 25.39 -25.64
CA HIS A 145 -7.81 24.18 -26.14
C HIS A 145 -6.53 23.89 -25.36
N ARG A 146 -5.71 24.91 -25.07
CA ARG A 146 -4.46 24.75 -24.32
C ARG A 146 -4.74 24.25 -22.89
N ILE A 147 -5.75 24.81 -22.23
CA ILE A 147 -6.18 24.39 -20.90
C ILE A 147 -6.65 22.92 -20.90
N ASN A 148 -7.45 22.51 -21.90
CA ASN A 148 -7.89 21.12 -22.01
C ASN A 148 -6.73 20.14 -22.24
N LEU A 149 -5.75 20.51 -23.07
CA LEU A 149 -4.56 19.69 -23.30
C LEU A 149 -3.73 19.52 -22.02
N LEU A 150 -3.53 20.61 -21.26
CA LEU A 150 -2.84 20.59 -19.97
C LEU A 150 -3.58 19.72 -18.96
N LYS A 151 -4.91 19.79 -18.95
CA LYS A 151 -5.77 18.94 -18.09
C LYS A 151 -5.63 17.45 -18.44
N ASP A 152 -5.62 17.11 -19.72
CA ASP A 152 -5.40 15.73 -20.17
C ASP A 152 -4.03 15.20 -19.78
N GLN A 153 -2.97 16.02 -19.94
CA GLN A 153 -1.62 15.66 -19.51
C GLN A 153 -1.53 15.45 -17.98
N PHE A 154 -2.21 16.29 -17.21
CA PHE A 154 -2.30 16.14 -15.75
C PHE A 154 -2.97 14.82 -15.37
N HIS A 155 -4.12 14.49 -15.98
CA HIS A 155 -4.82 13.25 -15.72
C HIS A 155 -4.00 12.01 -16.10
N ASP A 156 -3.29 12.05 -17.23
CA ASP A 156 -2.38 10.98 -17.65
C ASP A 156 -1.26 10.76 -16.64
N MET A 157 -0.61 11.84 -16.19
CA MET A 157 0.45 11.75 -15.19
C MET A 157 -0.06 11.17 -13.88
N ARG A 158 -1.24 11.62 -13.43
CA ARG A 158 -1.90 11.15 -12.21
C ARG A 158 -2.22 9.66 -12.28
N ASP A 159 -2.70 9.19 -13.42
CA ASP A 159 -3.00 7.77 -13.65
C ASP A 159 -1.72 6.93 -13.63
N SER A 160 -0.66 7.43 -14.24
CA SER A 160 0.66 6.80 -14.29
C SER A 160 1.29 6.64 -12.90
N LEU A 161 1.28 7.71 -12.11
CA LEU A 161 1.82 7.69 -10.73
C LEU A 161 0.94 6.89 -9.78
N PHE A 162 -0.37 6.85 -10.00
CA PHE A 162 -1.26 5.96 -9.26
C PHE A 162 -0.91 4.49 -9.54
N ILE A 163 -0.80 4.09 -10.82
CA ILE A 163 -0.40 2.73 -11.21
C ILE A 163 1.00 2.39 -10.67
N LEU A 164 1.94 3.34 -10.71
CA LEU A 164 3.29 3.17 -10.14
C LEU A 164 3.24 2.88 -8.63
N GLY A 165 2.38 3.59 -7.90
CA GLY A 165 2.11 3.32 -6.49
C GLY A 165 1.60 1.91 -6.23
N ILE A 166 0.80 1.35 -7.16
CA ILE A 166 0.30 -0.03 -7.08
C ILE A 166 1.39 -1.04 -7.43
N MET A 167 2.17 -0.80 -8.50
CA MET A 167 3.33 -1.62 -8.86
C MET A 167 4.33 -1.73 -7.71
N ASN A 168 4.48 -0.67 -6.90
CA ASN A 168 5.34 -0.66 -5.71
C ASN A 168 4.92 -1.68 -4.64
N GLN A 169 3.70 -2.23 -4.70
CA GLN A 169 3.24 -3.20 -3.71
C GLN A 169 3.59 -4.64 -4.09
N TYR A 170 4.14 -4.87 -5.29
CA TYR A 170 4.39 -6.20 -5.82
C TYR A 170 5.90 -6.47 -5.99
N THR A 171 6.29 -7.73 -5.89
CA THR A 171 7.62 -8.21 -6.25
C THR A 171 7.69 -8.43 -7.75
N ILE A 172 8.81 -8.03 -8.32
CA ILE A 172 9.17 -8.34 -9.69
C ILE A 172 9.89 -9.70 -9.72
N ARG A 173 9.53 -10.54 -10.68
CA ARG A 173 10.30 -11.73 -11.01
C ARG A 173 11.65 -11.33 -11.60
N HIS A 174 12.73 -11.84 -11.02
CA HIS A 174 14.04 -11.73 -11.65
C HIS A 174 14.06 -12.61 -12.91
N VAL A 175 14.10 -11.97 -14.07
CA VAL A 175 14.33 -12.66 -15.34
C VAL A 175 15.81 -13.03 -15.38
N ALA A 176 16.12 -14.32 -15.18
CA ALA A 176 17.46 -14.83 -15.39
C ALA A 176 17.75 -14.83 -16.89
N VAL A 177 18.53 -13.85 -17.36
CA VAL A 177 18.95 -13.81 -18.76
C VAL A 177 19.93 -14.95 -18.99
N VAL A 178 19.53 -15.95 -19.79
CA VAL A 178 20.42 -17.03 -20.24
C VAL A 178 21.30 -16.48 -21.35
N GLY A 179 22.54 -16.12 -21.04
CA GLY A 179 23.52 -15.65 -22.01
C GLY A 179 24.88 -15.38 -21.36
N PRO A 180 25.99 -15.42 -22.12
CA PRO A 180 27.31 -15.20 -21.57
C PRO A 180 27.50 -13.70 -21.28
N ALA A 181 27.72 -13.37 -20.01
CA ALA A 181 28.27 -12.10 -19.55
C ALA A 181 27.41 -10.81 -19.67
N ARG A 182 26.12 -10.84 -19.30
CA ARG A 182 25.40 -9.59 -18.97
C ARG A 182 25.12 -9.49 -17.46
N SER A 183 25.69 -8.44 -16.84
CA SER A 183 25.61 -8.18 -15.40
C SER A 183 24.16 -8.09 -14.92
N ARG A 184 23.88 -8.64 -13.73
CA ARG A 184 22.59 -8.58 -13.01
C ARG A 184 21.98 -7.18 -12.97
N ASN A 185 22.82 -6.15 -12.99
CA ASN A 185 22.39 -4.75 -12.96
C ASN A 185 21.77 -4.29 -14.30
N GLY A 186 22.23 -4.82 -15.44
CA GLY A 186 21.73 -4.42 -16.77
C GLY A 186 20.30 -4.85 -17.03
N THR A 187 19.89 -6.03 -16.55
CA THR A 187 18.51 -6.53 -16.69
C THR A 187 17.52 -5.70 -15.86
N GLN A 188 17.93 -5.26 -14.67
CA GLN A 188 17.09 -4.42 -13.82
C GLN A 188 16.89 -3.02 -14.44
N SER A 189 17.96 -2.42 -14.97
CA SER A 189 17.87 -1.14 -15.68
C SER A 189 16.96 -1.23 -16.92
N GLY A 190 17.07 -2.30 -17.72
CA GLY A 190 16.21 -2.52 -18.88
C GLY A 190 14.73 -2.69 -18.51
N LEU A 191 14.45 -3.37 -17.40
CA LEU A 191 13.07 -3.53 -16.91
C LEU A 191 12.50 -2.22 -16.37
N ILE A 192 13.30 -1.43 -15.63
CA ILE A 192 12.87 -0.10 -15.18
C ILE A 192 12.56 0.78 -16.39
N ALA A 193 13.39 0.75 -17.44
CA ALA A 193 13.14 1.47 -18.68
C ALA A 193 11.86 1.00 -19.39
N LEU A 194 11.60 -0.31 -19.46
CA LEU A 194 10.34 -0.85 -19.98
C LEU A 194 9.13 -0.35 -19.19
N LEU A 195 9.20 -0.38 -17.86
CA LEU A 195 8.13 0.11 -16.99
C LEU A 195 7.93 1.62 -17.14
N ARG A 196 9.00 2.40 -17.36
CA ARG A 196 8.89 3.82 -17.69
C ARG A 196 8.15 4.04 -19.00
N ILE A 197 8.44 3.25 -20.03
CA ILE A 197 7.70 3.33 -21.30
C ILE A 197 6.23 2.97 -21.06
N ALA A 198 5.94 1.87 -20.36
CA ALA A 198 4.57 1.46 -20.07
C ALA A 198 3.80 2.49 -19.23
N LEU A 199 4.48 3.20 -18.33
CA LEU A 199 3.87 4.17 -17.44
C LEU A 199 3.81 5.58 -18.01
N PHE A 200 4.72 6.01 -18.89
CA PHE A 200 4.84 7.43 -19.27
C PHE A 200 4.84 7.69 -20.79
N ALA A 201 4.89 6.67 -21.64
CA ALA A 201 4.82 6.88 -23.09
C ALA A 201 3.46 7.44 -23.51
N GLN A 202 3.46 8.60 -24.16
CA GLN A 202 2.25 9.26 -24.68
C GLN A 202 1.87 8.72 -26.06
N ASP A 203 2.88 8.44 -26.89
CA ASP A 203 2.72 8.22 -28.33
C ASP A 203 2.98 6.75 -28.74
N LEU A 204 2.83 5.81 -27.80
CA LEU A 204 2.99 4.39 -28.10
C LEU A 204 1.63 3.76 -28.44
N ASP A 205 1.49 3.41 -29.71
CA ASP A 205 0.37 2.60 -30.17
C ASP A 205 0.50 1.16 -29.67
N LEU A 206 -0.62 0.59 -29.27
CA LEU A 206 -0.71 -0.79 -28.83
C LEU A 206 -1.08 -1.68 -30.00
N ARG A 207 -0.40 -2.82 -30.11
CA ARG A 207 -0.75 -3.83 -31.09
C ARG A 207 -2.20 -4.29 -30.86
N PRO A 208 -3.09 -4.17 -31.86
CA PRO A 208 -4.50 -4.50 -31.68
C PRO A 208 -4.65 -5.99 -31.39
N HIS A 209 -5.23 -6.31 -30.22
CA HIS A 209 -5.53 -7.68 -29.83
C HIS A 209 -6.83 -8.20 -30.50
N CYS A 210 -7.77 -7.30 -30.77
CA CYS A 210 -8.99 -7.50 -31.56
C CYS A 210 -9.35 -6.16 -32.26
N GLU A 211 -10.19 -6.21 -33.29
CA GLU A 211 -10.79 -5.01 -33.92
C GLU A 211 -12.05 -4.50 -33.16
N CYS A 212 -12.14 -4.76 -31.87
CA CYS A 212 -13.31 -4.43 -31.08
C CYS A 212 -13.16 -3.09 -30.35
N PRO A 213 -14.22 -2.23 -30.29
CA PRO A 213 -14.12 -0.85 -29.78
C PRO A 213 -13.79 -0.76 -28.27
N HIS A 214 -13.74 -1.88 -27.57
CA HIS A 214 -13.46 -1.96 -26.14
C HIS A 214 -11.98 -2.12 -25.79
N HIS A 215 -11.10 -2.38 -26.76
CA HIS A 215 -9.66 -2.50 -26.49
C HIS A 215 -8.95 -1.17 -26.71
N ALA A 216 -8.06 -0.85 -25.78
CA ALA A 216 -7.23 0.34 -25.84
C ALA A 216 -6.31 0.29 -27.07
N ARG A 217 -6.35 1.35 -27.88
CA ARG A 217 -5.50 1.48 -29.06
C ARG A 217 -4.14 2.11 -28.74
N ASN A 218 -4.07 2.88 -27.67
CA ASN A 218 -2.87 3.55 -27.19
C ASN A 218 -2.65 3.21 -25.70
N VAL A 219 -1.39 3.17 -25.28
CA VAL A 219 -0.96 3.01 -23.88
C VAL A 219 -1.65 4.00 -22.93
N GLN A 220 -1.94 5.23 -23.34
CA GLN A 220 -2.70 6.20 -22.54
C GLN A 220 -4.10 5.67 -22.19
N GLN A 221 -4.83 5.16 -23.17
CA GLN A 221 -6.17 4.60 -22.94
C GLN A 221 -6.11 3.36 -22.05
N ALA A 222 -5.09 2.51 -22.23
CA ALA A 222 -4.88 1.33 -21.39
C ALA A 222 -4.59 1.72 -19.93
N ARG A 223 -3.72 2.73 -19.71
CA ARG A 223 -3.43 3.29 -18.38
C ARG A 223 -4.69 3.89 -17.73
N ARG A 224 -5.47 4.70 -18.46
CA ARG A 224 -6.70 5.31 -17.94
C ARG A 224 -7.72 4.26 -17.54
N ALA A 225 -7.94 3.23 -18.37
CA ALA A 225 -8.85 2.14 -18.07
C ALA A 225 -8.41 1.37 -16.82
N LEU A 226 -7.12 0.99 -16.75
CA LEU A 226 -6.55 0.29 -15.60
C LEU A 226 -6.63 1.13 -14.31
N ALA A 227 -6.25 2.40 -14.37
CA ALA A 227 -6.28 3.30 -13.22
C ALA A 227 -7.72 3.52 -12.72
N ALA A 228 -8.70 3.63 -13.62
CA ALA A 228 -10.11 3.73 -13.26
C ALA A 228 -10.61 2.48 -12.52
N GLU A 229 -10.28 1.29 -13.02
CA GLU A 229 -10.64 0.02 -12.39
C GLU A 229 -10.01 -0.14 -11.00
N LEU A 230 -8.69 0.08 -10.91
CA LEU A 230 -7.94 -0.01 -9.65
C LEU A 230 -8.46 0.98 -8.59
N ARG A 231 -8.84 2.20 -8.98
CA ARG A 231 -9.43 3.19 -8.06
C ARG A 231 -10.82 2.78 -7.59
N GLN A 232 -11.68 2.30 -8.48
CA GLN A 232 -13.01 1.84 -8.10
C GLN A 232 -12.94 0.66 -7.13
N ALA A 233 -12.02 -0.27 -7.37
CA ALA A 233 -11.77 -1.39 -6.47
C ALA A 233 -11.25 -0.91 -5.10
N ARG A 234 -10.36 0.09 -5.07
CA ARG A 234 -9.89 0.73 -3.81
C ARG A 234 -11.02 1.35 -3.01
N LYS A 235 -11.88 2.15 -3.65
CA LYS A 235 -13.00 2.85 -3.00
C LYS A 235 -13.92 1.86 -2.27
N LYS A 236 -14.23 0.72 -2.89
CA LYS A 236 -15.07 -0.33 -2.30
C LYS A 236 -14.45 -1.00 -1.08
N ALA A 237 -13.12 -1.12 -1.04
CA ALA A 237 -12.40 -1.75 0.07
C ALA A 237 -12.17 -0.82 1.27
N VAL A 238 -12.01 0.49 1.03
CA VAL A 238 -11.66 1.47 2.07
C VAL A 238 -12.84 1.82 2.98
N ILE A 239 -14.04 1.96 2.42
CA ILE A 239 -15.22 2.45 3.16
C ILE A 239 -15.55 1.60 4.41
N PRO A 240 -15.64 0.26 4.34
CA PRO A 240 -16.02 -0.55 5.50
C PRO A 240 -15.03 -0.44 6.67
N VAL A 241 -13.73 -0.32 6.37
CA VAL A 241 -12.70 -0.29 7.40
C VAL A 241 -12.56 1.09 8.04
N LEU A 242 -12.82 2.17 7.29
CA LEU A 242 -12.93 3.50 7.90
C LEU A 242 -14.10 3.56 8.87
N ALA A 243 -15.27 3.02 8.47
CA ALA A 243 -16.45 2.96 9.33
C ALA A 243 -16.18 2.16 10.61
N SER A 244 -15.48 1.03 10.50
CA SER A 244 -15.17 0.21 11.66
C SER A 244 -14.07 0.80 12.55
N THR A 245 -13.06 1.45 11.97
CA THR A 245 -12.01 2.12 12.75
C THR A 245 -12.59 3.33 13.50
N PHE A 246 -13.52 4.04 12.88
CA PHE A 246 -14.30 5.06 13.55
C PHE A 246 -15.07 4.48 14.75
N TRP A 247 -15.80 3.39 14.56
CA TRP A 247 -16.52 2.72 15.64
C TRP A 247 -15.61 2.23 16.77
N PHE A 248 -14.45 1.66 16.42
CA PHE A 248 -13.43 1.28 17.39
C PHE A 248 -12.95 2.50 18.18
N SER A 249 -12.74 3.65 17.53
CA SER A 249 -12.26 4.87 18.19
C SER A 249 -13.30 5.41 19.19
N VAL A 250 -14.59 5.31 18.84
CA VAL A 250 -15.70 5.64 19.76
C VAL A 250 -15.71 4.68 20.96
N ALA A 251 -15.62 3.36 20.72
CA ALA A 251 -15.58 2.36 21.79
C ALA A 251 -14.35 2.55 22.70
N LEU A 252 -13.18 2.83 22.13
CA LEU A 252 -11.97 3.13 22.87
C LEU A 252 -12.12 4.41 23.72
N GLY A 253 -12.77 5.45 23.19
CA GLY A 253 -13.03 6.67 23.95
C GLY A 253 -13.93 6.45 25.17
N LEU A 254 -15.01 5.69 25.01
CA LEU A 254 -15.93 5.35 26.10
C LEU A 254 -15.26 4.51 27.20
N THR A 255 -14.41 3.58 26.78
CA THR A 255 -13.70 2.70 27.72
C THR A 255 -12.54 3.39 28.42
N LEU A 256 -11.87 4.34 27.77
CA LEU A 256 -10.91 5.22 28.44
C LEU A 256 -11.60 6.03 29.52
N TYR A 257 -12.77 6.62 29.22
CA TYR A 257 -13.57 7.37 30.19
C TYR A 257 -13.90 6.52 31.43
N ASP A 258 -14.29 5.27 31.24
CA ASP A 258 -14.60 4.35 32.34
C ASP A 258 -13.34 3.92 33.12
N SER A 259 -12.23 3.67 32.43
CA SER A 259 -10.97 3.22 33.05
C SER A 259 -10.31 4.25 33.97
N PHE A 260 -10.59 5.55 33.79
CA PHE A 260 -10.14 6.59 34.72
C PHE A 260 -10.80 6.46 36.10
N ASN A 261 -11.95 5.78 36.19
CA ASN A 261 -12.65 5.54 37.45
C ASN A 261 -12.24 4.22 38.13
N GLU A 262 -11.95 3.14 37.37
CA GLU A 262 -11.74 1.80 37.95
C GLU A 262 -10.31 1.22 37.78
N GLY A 263 -9.40 1.95 37.15
CA GLY A 263 -8.01 1.53 36.99
C GLY A 263 -7.73 0.76 35.70
N PHE A 264 -6.43 0.52 35.49
CA PHE A 264 -5.77 0.28 34.19
C PHE A 264 -6.47 -0.76 33.30
N SER A 265 -6.93 -0.34 32.12
CA SER A 265 -7.62 -1.22 31.17
C SER A 265 -6.65 -1.84 30.16
N LEU A 266 -6.89 -3.12 29.84
CA LEU A 266 -6.22 -3.86 28.76
C LEU A 266 -6.27 -3.14 27.40
N GLY A 267 -7.23 -2.22 27.22
CA GLY A 267 -7.37 -1.40 26.03
C GLY A 267 -6.14 -0.61 25.64
N LEU A 268 -5.40 -0.09 26.62
CA LEU A 268 -4.22 0.74 26.38
C LEU A 268 -3.09 -0.03 25.67
N PHE A 269 -2.98 -1.35 25.92
CA PHE A 269 -2.03 -2.22 25.22
C PHE A 269 -2.38 -2.48 23.76
N LEU A 270 -3.61 -2.14 23.33
CA LEU A 270 -4.17 -2.59 22.05
C LEU A 270 -4.61 -1.42 21.14
N VAL A 271 -4.46 -0.17 21.62
CA VAL A 271 -4.69 1.10 20.88
C VAL A 271 -3.89 1.19 19.58
N TRP A 272 -2.76 0.49 19.47
CA TRP A 272 -1.94 0.50 18.26
C TRP A 272 -2.56 -0.33 17.12
N THR A 273 -3.44 -1.29 17.42
CA THR A 273 -4.00 -2.24 16.44
C THR A 273 -4.77 -1.56 15.31
N PRO A 274 -5.72 -0.64 15.56
CA PRO A 274 -6.44 0.07 14.50
C PRO A 274 -5.54 1.00 13.70
N ILE A 275 -4.60 1.68 14.35
CA ILE A 275 -3.61 2.53 13.64
C ILE A 275 -2.81 1.67 12.67
N PHE A 276 -2.41 0.48 13.12
CA PHE A 276 -1.70 -0.49 12.30
C PHE A 276 -2.55 -0.99 11.12
N VAL A 277 -3.82 -1.34 11.38
CA VAL A 277 -4.76 -1.78 10.33
C VAL A 277 -4.96 -0.66 9.30
N LEU A 278 -5.21 0.58 9.72
CA LEU A 278 -5.33 1.73 8.83
C LEU A 278 -4.08 1.95 7.99
N ALA A 279 -2.89 1.91 8.59
CA ALA A 279 -1.64 2.06 7.87
C ALA A 279 -1.47 0.95 6.82
N SER A 280 -1.80 -0.30 7.18
CA SER A 280 -1.72 -1.45 6.27
C SER A 280 -2.73 -1.38 5.11
N MET A 281 -3.81 -0.61 5.26
CA MET A 281 -4.75 -0.35 4.19
C MET A 281 -4.24 0.68 3.19
N VAL A 282 -3.59 1.74 3.65
CA VAL A 282 -3.02 2.73 2.73
C VAL A 282 -2.00 2.06 1.80
N ASP A 283 -1.26 1.08 2.36
CA ASP A 283 -0.29 0.25 1.66
C ASP A 283 -0.90 -0.90 0.83
N ARG A 284 -2.21 -1.16 0.91
CA ARG A 284 -2.87 -2.15 0.05
C ARG A 284 -3.84 -1.49 -0.93
N ASN A 285 -3.68 -1.82 -2.19
CA ASN A 285 -4.70 -1.64 -3.20
C ASN A 285 -5.11 -3.01 -3.73
N PRO A 286 -6.34 -3.17 -4.24
CA PRO A 286 -7.59 -3.58 -3.62
C PRO A 286 -7.65 -5.02 -3.04
N THR A 287 -8.86 -5.56 -2.85
CA THR A 287 -9.22 -6.84 -2.23
C THR A 287 -8.73 -8.09 -2.99
N ASP A 288 -8.36 -7.98 -4.27
CA ASP A 288 -7.94 -9.09 -5.12
C ASP A 288 -6.54 -8.84 -5.73
N SER A 289 -5.50 -9.28 -5.02
CA SER A 289 -4.11 -9.11 -5.45
C SER A 289 -3.79 -9.88 -6.74
N ASP A 290 -4.48 -10.99 -6.99
CA ASP A 290 -4.16 -11.84 -8.14
C ASP A 290 -4.71 -11.24 -9.44
N LYS A 291 -5.90 -10.64 -9.36
CA LYS A 291 -6.45 -9.86 -10.46
C LYS A 291 -5.56 -8.65 -10.80
N ASP A 292 -5.17 -7.85 -9.81
CA ASP A 292 -4.26 -6.72 -10.02
C ASP A 292 -2.95 -7.12 -10.70
N ILE A 293 -2.35 -8.23 -10.26
CA ILE A 293 -1.13 -8.77 -10.88
C ILE A 293 -1.39 -9.13 -12.34
N SER A 294 -2.54 -9.76 -12.64
CA SER A 294 -2.94 -10.08 -14.01
C SER A 294 -3.08 -8.81 -14.85
N ASP A 295 -3.82 -7.81 -14.37
CA ASP A 295 -4.11 -6.58 -15.09
C ASP A 295 -2.82 -5.75 -15.33
N LEU A 296 -1.91 -5.70 -14.34
CA LEU A 296 -0.59 -5.08 -14.47
C LEU A 296 0.29 -5.80 -15.50
N ASN A 297 0.34 -7.13 -15.44
CA ASN A 297 1.08 -7.94 -16.42
C ASN A 297 0.46 -7.84 -17.82
N GLU A 298 -0.85 -7.67 -17.94
CA GLU A 298 -1.54 -7.45 -19.22
C GLU A 298 -1.13 -6.11 -19.84
N LEU A 299 -1.10 -5.03 -19.05
CA LEU A 299 -0.63 -3.72 -19.50
C LEU A 299 0.82 -3.81 -20.02
N VAL A 300 1.73 -4.37 -19.21
CA VAL A 300 3.15 -4.47 -19.60
C VAL A 300 3.33 -5.44 -20.76
N GLY A 301 2.59 -6.55 -20.80
CA GLY A 301 2.62 -7.51 -21.90
C GLY A 301 2.14 -6.91 -23.21
N SER A 302 1.13 -6.03 -23.17
CA SER A 302 0.68 -5.27 -24.34
C SER A 302 1.78 -4.35 -24.89
N VAL A 303 2.49 -3.65 -23.99
CA VAL A 303 3.63 -2.80 -24.36
C VAL A 303 4.78 -3.63 -24.93
N VAL A 304 5.13 -4.76 -24.30
CA VAL A 304 6.18 -5.68 -24.77
C VAL A 304 5.88 -6.17 -26.19
N ARG A 305 4.64 -6.59 -26.47
CA ARG A 305 4.22 -7.04 -27.81
C ARG A 305 4.27 -5.92 -28.85
N SER A 306 3.99 -4.69 -28.43
CA SER A 306 4.00 -3.51 -29.31
C SER A 306 5.43 -3.06 -29.62
N LEU A 307 6.35 -3.10 -28.65
CA LEU A 307 7.77 -2.77 -28.86
C LEU A 307 8.55 -3.82 -29.65
N VAL A 308 8.02 -5.04 -29.75
CA VAL A 308 8.60 -6.10 -30.58
C VAL A 308 8.21 -5.95 -32.05
N ASP A 309 7.04 -5.38 -32.33
CA ASP A 309 6.59 -5.09 -33.70
C ASP A 309 7.49 -4.04 -34.36
N ASP A 310 8.09 -4.38 -35.50
CA ASP A 310 9.02 -3.51 -36.22
C ASP A 310 8.39 -2.17 -36.59
N THR A 311 7.12 -2.16 -36.99
CA THR A 311 6.44 -0.96 -37.49
C THR A 311 6.11 0.01 -36.38
N ILE A 312 5.58 -0.51 -35.26
CA ILE A 312 5.24 0.29 -34.08
C ILE A 312 6.53 0.80 -33.44
N PHE A 313 7.56 -0.04 -33.33
CA PHE A 313 8.84 0.34 -32.77
C PHE A 313 9.54 1.42 -33.61
N SER A 314 9.56 1.31 -34.93
CA SER A 314 10.17 2.33 -35.79
C SER A 314 9.45 3.67 -35.65
N ASN A 315 8.12 3.68 -35.66
CA ASN A 315 7.32 4.89 -35.49
C ASN A 315 7.58 5.53 -34.12
N PHE A 316 7.53 4.73 -33.06
CA PHE A 316 7.81 5.19 -31.70
C PHE A 316 9.24 5.74 -31.55
N SER A 317 10.24 5.07 -32.12
CA SER A 317 11.63 5.53 -32.09
C SER A 317 11.82 6.86 -32.83
N CYS A 318 11.14 7.06 -33.96
CA CYS A 318 11.16 8.31 -34.72
C CYS A 318 10.57 9.46 -33.90
N ILE A 319 9.40 9.23 -33.29
CA ILE A 319 8.71 10.22 -32.45
C ILE A 319 9.58 10.61 -31.24
N ILE A 320 10.21 9.63 -30.57
CA ILE A 320 11.13 9.92 -29.48
C ILE A 320 12.30 10.77 -29.98
N LYS A 321 12.97 10.38 -31.07
CA LYS A 321 14.11 11.15 -31.60
C LYS A 321 13.74 12.59 -31.95
N GLU A 322 12.58 12.77 -32.56
CA GLU A 322 12.04 14.10 -32.89
C GLU A 322 11.78 14.94 -31.62
N LYS A 323 11.15 14.34 -30.61
CA LYS A 323 10.81 15.03 -29.36
C LYS A 323 12.05 15.39 -28.52
N TYR A 324 13.14 14.63 -28.65
CA TYR A 324 14.37 14.78 -27.86
C TYR A 324 15.56 15.32 -28.67
N HIS A 325 15.32 16.08 -29.76
CA HIS A 325 16.38 16.72 -30.54
C HIS A 325 17.40 17.50 -29.67
N PRO A 326 18.70 17.49 -30.05
CA PRO A 326 19.83 17.78 -29.16
C PRO A 326 20.02 19.26 -28.77
N GLU A 327 19.20 20.19 -29.26
CA GLU A 327 19.38 21.62 -28.94
C GLU A 327 19.12 21.95 -27.47
N ASN A 328 18.44 21.06 -26.72
CA ASN A 328 18.06 21.30 -25.32
C ASN A 328 18.60 20.27 -24.30
N MET A 329 19.45 19.29 -24.67
CA MET A 329 19.90 18.24 -23.73
C MET A 329 21.25 17.57 -24.03
N VAL A 330 21.89 17.07 -22.96
CA VAL A 330 23.24 16.43 -22.90
C VAL A 330 23.25 14.97 -23.43
N MET A 331 22.10 14.41 -23.79
CA MET A 331 21.98 13.02 -24.26
C MET A 331 22.30 12.91 -25.75
N THR A 332 23.30 12.09 -26.10
CA THR A 332 23.62 11.82 -27.51
C THR A 332 22.58 10.89 -28.12
N GLU A 333 22.23 11.08 -29.40
CA GLU A 333 21.25 10.25 -30.13
C GLU A 333 21.59 8.74 -30.04
N LYS A 334 22.89 8.40 -30.06
CA LYS A 334 23.39 7.03 -29.86
C LYS A 334 22.98 6.41 -28.52
N SER A 335 22.91 7.21 -27.45
CA SER A 335 22.50 6.76 -26.12
C SER A 335 21.02 6.35 -26.08
N ILE A 336 20.16 7.07 -26.81
CA ILE A 336 18.72 6.78 -26.91
C ILE A 336 18.51 5.48 -27.70
N ASP A 337 19.18 5.33 -28.83
CA ASP A 337 19.10 4.12 -29.65
C ASP A 337 19.60 2.89 -28.89
N ASP A 338 20.72 3.00 -28.19
CA ASP A 338 21.25 1.91 -27.37
C ASP A 338 20.26 1.52 -26.27
N MET A 339 19.61 2.50 -25.60
CA MET A 339 18.61 2.23 -24.57
C MET A 339 17.36 1.54 -25.14
N LEU A 340 16.82 2.05 -26.25
CA LEU A 340 15.64 1.48 -26.91
C LEU A 340 15.93 0.07 -27.45
N CYS A 341 17.12 -0.15 -28.03
CA CYS A 341 17.55 -1.47 -28.48
C CYS A 341 17.69 -2.46 -27.31
N ASN A 342 18.22 -2.01 -26.17
CA ASN A 342 18.33 -2.84 -24.96
C ASN A 342 16.94 -3.23 -24.42
N VAL A 343 15.99 -2.29 -24.39
CA VAL A 343 14.60 -2.57 -24.00
C VAL A 343 13.94 -3.53 -24.98
N ARG A 344 14.13 -3.33 -26.29
CA ARG A 344 13.58 -4.21 -27.32
C ARG A 344 14.13 -5.63 -27.22
N GLN A 345 15.43 -5.78 -26.98
CA GLN A 345 16.06 -7.08 -26.73
C GLN A 345 15.47 -7.77 -25.50
N LEU A 346 15.22 -7.03 -24.41
CA LEU A 346 14.54 -7.55 -23.23
C LEU A 346 13.11 -8.00 -23.56
N CYS A 347 12.37 -7.25 -24.37
CA CYS A 347 11.02 -7.61 -24.82
C CYS A 347 11.01 -8.94 -25.61
N HIS A 348 11.96 -9.12 -26.53
CA HIS A 348 12.12 -10.39 -27.24
C HIS A 348 12.41 -11.57 -26.28
N GLN A 349 13.22 -11.34 -25.24
CA GLN A 349 13.50 -12.37 -24.23
C GLN A 349 12.27 -12.72 -23.38
N LEU A 350 11.49 -11.71 -22.98
CA LEU A 350 10.25 -11.89 -22.23
C LEU A 350 9.20 -12.68 -23.03
N LEU A 351 9.11 -12.44 -24.34
CA LEU A 351 8.25 -13.23 -25.23
C LEU A 351 8.82 -14.64 -25.49
N ALA A 352 10.14 -14.80 -25.66
CA ALA A 352 10.74 -16.12 -25.86
C ALA A 352 10.63 -17.03 -24.63
N ALA A 353 10.67 -16.46 -23.43
CA ALA A 353 10.41 -17.19 -22.19
C ALA A 353 8.95 -17.68 -22.08
N ASP A 354 8.03 -17.02 -22.79
CA ASP A 354 6.60 -17.35 -22.85
C ASP A 354 6.31 -18.53 -23.78
N VAL A 355 6.93 -18.56 -24.97
CA VAL A 355 6.73 -19.63 -25.98
C VAL A 355 7.11 -21.02 -25.45
N ASN A 356 8.07 -21.09 -24.51
CA ASN A 356 8.47 -22.36 -23.88
C ASN A 356 7.43 -22.91 -22.88
N LEU A 357 6.32 -22.19 -22.64
CA LEU A 357 5.24 -22.57 -21.72
C LEU A 357 3.90 -22.87 -22.40
N GLU A 358 3.75 -22.71 -23.72
CA GLU A 358 2.43 -22.81 -24.37
C GLU A 358 2.07 -24.21 -24.95
N HIS A 359 0.89 -24.69 -24.54
CA HIS A 359 0.01 -25.61 -25.26
C HIS A 359 -1.11 -24.79 -25.95
N PRO A 360 -1.58 -25.15 -27.16
CA PRO A 360 -2.46 -24.27 -27.94
C PRO A 360 -3.94 -24.51 -27.66
N ARG A 361 -4.74 -23.50 -27.27
CA ARG A 361 -6.22 -23.53 -27.46
C ARG A 361 -6.92 -22.19 -27.72
N ARG A 362 -8.02 -22.35 -28.47
CA ARG A 362 -8.88 -21.42 -29.21
C ARG A 362 -9.66 -20.41 -28.35
N CYS A 363 -9.87 -19.22 -28.93
CA CYS A 363 -10.85 -18.22 -28.53
C CYS A 363 -12.28 -18.79 -28.54
N GLY A 364 -12.92 -18.81 -27.37
CA GLY A 364 -14.36 -19.02 -27.21
C GLY A 364 -14.90 -17.98 -26.23
N GLY A 365 -15.70 -17.05 -26.74
CA GLY A 365 -16.23 -15.92 -25.96
C GLY A 365 -17.23 -16.34 -24.89
N LYS A 366 -17.48 -15.46 -23.91
CA LYS A 366 -18.64 -15.56 -23.03
C LYS A 366 -19.25 -14.21 -22.66
N HIS A 367 -20.50 -14.07 -23.09
CA HIS A 367 -21.54 -13.37 -22.36
C HIS A 367 -21.69 -13.93 -20.93
N ARG A 368 -22.04 -12.99 -20.05
CA ARG A 368 -22.31 -13.04 -18.61
C ARG A 368 -23.40 -14.04 -18.17
N ARG A 369 -23.09 -14.94 -17.22
CA ARG A 369 -23.87 -15.23 -15.98
C ARG A 369 -23.26 -16.40 -15.16
N GLN A 370 -22.84 -16.06 -13.95
CA GLN A 370 -22.94 -16.77 -12.66
C GLN A 370 -23.36 -18.25 -12.69
N ASP A 371 -22.41 -19.16 -12.42
CA ASP A 371 -22.60 -20.23 -11.43
C ASP A 371 -21.28 -20.87 -10.97
N ARG A 372 -21.24 -21.23 -9.69
CA ARG A 372 -20.12 -21.86 -8.97
C ARG A 372 -19.80 -23.24 -9.54
N THR A 373 -18.52 -23.51 -9.78
CA THR A 373 -17.74 -24.68 -9.29
C THR A 373 -16.44 -24.81 -10.09
N ASN A 374 -15.34 -25.06 -9.38
CA ASN A 374 -14.03 -25.54 -9.84
C ASN A 374 -13.68 -25.28 -11.32
N ASN A 375 -12.97 -24.19 -11.59
CA ASN A 375 -11.99 -24.15 -12.66
C ASN A 375 -11.02 -22.99 -12.42
N GLN A 376 -9.73 -23.30 -12.44
CA GLN A 376 -8.67 -22.35 -12.77
C GLN A 376 -8.99 -21.77 -14.16
N GLN A 377 -9.75 -20.68 -14.21
CA GLN A 377 -9.81 -19.84 -15.40
C GLN A 377 -8.56 -18.98 -15.41
N ILE A 378 -7.49 -19.59 -15.93
CA ILE A 378 -6.26 -18.92 -16.32
C ILE A 378 -6.65 -18.01 -17.48
N ALA A 379 -6.82 -16.73 -17.18
CA ALA A 379 -6.87 -15.68 -18.17
C ALA A 379 -5.53 -15.72 -18.93
N ILE A 380 -5.61 -15.78 -20.25
CA ILE A 380 -4.45 -15.76 -21.15
C ILE A 380 -3.82 -14.37 -21.00
N THR A 381 -2.76 -14.27 -20.20
CA THR A 381 -1.85 -13.12 -20.21
C THR A 381 -0.55 -13.59 -20.85
N SER A 382 -0.36 -13.15 -22.09
CA SER A 382 0.84 -13.36 -22.89
C SER A 382 1.98 -12.49 -22.36
N SER A 383 3.21 -13.00 -22.46
CA SER A 383 4.46 -12.63 -21.80
C SER A 383 4.64 -13.15 -20.38
N ALA A 384 5.82 -13.71 -20.08
CA ALA A 384 6.15 -14.24 -18.77
C ALA A 384 5.86 -13.22 -17.66
N PRO A 385 5.13 -13.58 -16.59
CA PRO A 385 4.65 -12.62 -15.60
C PRO A 385 5.80 -11.90 -14.92
N ILE A 386 5.81 -10.57 -15.04
CA ILE A 386 6.81 -9.67 -14.47
C ILE A 386 6.50 -9.48 -12.99
N PHE A 387 5.24 -9.20 -12.65
CA PHE A 387 4.76 -9.14 -11.27
C PHE A 387 4.25 -10.52 -10.84
N HIS A 388 4.60 -10.98 -9.64
CA HIS A 388 4.23 -12.34 -9.21
C HIS A 388 3.77 -12.49 -7.75
N SER A 389 4.22 -11.64 -6.82
CA SER A 389 3.76 -11.75 -5.44
C SER A 389 3.58 -10.40 -4.77
N PHE A 390 2.54 -10.29 -3.97
CA PHE A 390 2.29 -9.11 -3.17
C PHE A 390 3.32 -9.01 -2.03
N ALA A 391 4.02 -7.89 -1.99
CA ALA A 391 5.09 -7.57 -1.04
C ALA A 391 4.67 -6.53 0.01
N GLY A 392 3.55 -5.84 -0.21
CA GLY A 392 3.00 -4.84 0.69
C GLY A 392 2.61 -5.38 2.07
N GLN A 393 2.11 -4.50 2.93
CA GLN A 393 1.74 -4.71 4.34
C GLN A 393 2.92 -5.15 5.21
N GLY A 394 4.13 -4.76 4.79
CA GLY A 394 5.36 -5.27 5.37
C GLY A 394 5.42 -6.79 5.30
N ARG A 395 4.99 -7.48 4.24
CA ARG A 395 5.19 -8.94 4.10
C ARG A 395 6.65 -9.30 3.86
N VAL A 396 7.40 -8.40 3.24
CA VAL A 396 8.82 -8.58 2.93
C VAL A 396 9.64 -7.58 3.75
N ARG A 397 10.79 -8.01 4.26
CA ARG A 397 11.78 -7.10 4.86
C ARG A 397 12.48 -6.36 3.73
N TRP A 398 12.50 -5.03 3.77
CA TRP A 398 13.26 -4.19 2.82
C TRP A 398 12.79 -4.31 1.37
N HIS A 399 11.49 -4.18 1.12
CA HIS A 399 10.99 -4.02 -0.24
C HIS A 399 11.27 -2.59 -0.71
N THR A 400 12.31 -2.44 -1.53
CA THR A 400 12.52 -1.23 -2.34
C THR A 400 11.82 -1.46 -3.66
N GLY A 401 10.52 -1.16 -3.71
CA GLY A 401 9.74 -1.33 -4.94
C GLY A 401 10.18 -0.39 -6.06
N ILE A 402 9.58 -0.58 -7.24
CA ILE A 402 9.94 0.15 -8.46
C ILE A 402 9.70 1.66 -8.32
N ALA A 403 8.69 2.06 -7.53
CA ALA A 403 8.34 3.46 -7.39
C ALA A 403 9.49 4.29 -6.84
N HIS A 404 10.27 3.77 -5.88
CA HIS A 404 11.40 4.54 -5.37
C HIS A 404 12.42 4.87 -6.47
N ALA A 405 12.79 3.90 -7.31
CA ALA A 405 13.79 4.12 -8.37
C ALA A 405 13.27 5.02 -9.50
N ILE A 406 11.97 4.99 -9.78
CA ILE A 406 11.36 5.87 -10.79
C ILE A 406 11.18 7.29 -10.21
N CYS A 407 10.66 7.41 -9.00
CA CYS A 407 10.47 8.70 -8.33
C CYS A 407 11.79 9.41 -8.04
N SER A 408 12.84 8.70 -7.60
CA SER A 408 14.15 9.32 -7.33
C SER A 408 14.75 9.95 -8.57
N ASP A 409 14.60 9.29 -9.72
CA ASP A 409 15.14 9.77 -10.98
C ASP A 409 14.34 10.97 -11.49
N VAL A 410 13.01 10.92 -11.40
CA VAL A 410 12.13 12.07 -11.70
C VAL A 410 12.43 13.26 -10.79
N GLU A 411 12.69 13.03 -9.50
CA GLU A 411 13.11 14.07 -8.57
C GLU A 411 14.47 14.64 -8.95
N TYR A 412 15.45 13.80 -9.29
CA TYR A 412 16.81 14.22 -9.63
C TYR A 412 16.85 15.07 -10.91
N THR A 413 16.10 14.67 -11.95
CA THR A 413 16.02 15.41 -13.21
C THR A 413 15.42 16.79 -13.05
N HIS A 414 14.48 16.96 -12.11
CA HIS A 414 13.84 18.25 -11.83
C HIS A 414 14.61 19.07 -10.79
N ALA A 415 15.14 18.44 -9.75
CA ALA A 415 15.89 19.10 -8.67
C ALA A 415 17.28 19.58 -9.13
N GLY A 416 17.91 18.86 -10.06
CA GLY A 416 19.23 19.19 -10.61
C GLY A 416 19.26 20.40 -11.55
N ARG A 417 18.10 20.99 -11.88
CA ARG A 417 18.00 22.11 -12.84
C ARG A 417 17.83 23.51 -12.24
N LEU A 418 17.77 23.65 -10.92
CA LEU A 418 17.69 24.96 -10.31
C LEU A 418 18.91 25.21 -9.42
N PRO A 419 19.84 26.10 -9.80
CA PRO A 419 20.68 26.75 -8.80
C PRO A 419 19.74 27.60 -7.94
N SER A 420 19.44 27.12 -6.73
CA SER A 420 18.76 27.95 -5.74
C SER A 420 19.77 28.99 -5.26
N ASP A 421 19.55 30.24 -5.65
CA ASP A 421 20.36 31.39 -5.26
C ASP A 421 20.44 31.61 -3.73
N ASN A 422 19.72 30.82 -2.90
CA ASN A 422 19.71 30.97 -1.44
C ASN A 422 19.65 29.64 -0.65
N GLY A 423 19.97 28.48 -1.26
CA GLY A 423 20.22 27.23 -0.53
C GLY A 423 19.08 26.68 0.34
N ARG A 424 17.84 27.15 0.18
CA ARG A 424 16.67 26.62 0.90
C ARG A 424 15.59 26.13 -0.07
N TYR A 425 15.33 24.82 -0.03
CA TYR A 425 14.18 24.20 -0.68
C TYR A 425 12.89 24.72 -0.06
N LYS A 426 12.01 25.35 -0.86
CA LYS A 426 10.61 25.62 -0.48
C LYS A 426 9.74 24.46 -0.96
N PRO A 427 9.22 23.60 -0.07
CA PRO A 427 8.21 22.62 -0.45
C PRO A 427 6.89 23.33 -0.80
N GLY A 428 6.21 22.93 -1.88
CA GLY A 428 4.81 23.30 -2.14
C GLY A 428 4.51 24.20 -3.35
N ARG A 429 5.48 24.59 -4.18
CA ARG A 429 5.22 25.19 -5.50
C ARG A 429 6.10 24.54 -6.56
N ARG A 430 5.70 23.39 -7.08
CA ARG A 430 6.19 22.90 -8.37
C ARG A 430 4.99 22.79 -9.29
N ASN A 431 4.94 23.68 -10.28
CA ASN A 431 3.91 23.69 -11.30
C ASN A 431 4.37 22.74 -12.41
N TRP A 432 4.11 21.44 -12.24
CA TRP A 432 4.55 20.37 -13.15
C TRP A 432 4.03 20.54 -14.60
N LEU A 433 3.06 21.44 -14.80
CA LEU A 433 2.42 21.75 -16.07
C LEU A 433 3.18 22.78 -16.93
N GLU A 434 3.99 23.65 -16.33
CA GLU A 434 4.75 24.69 -17.06
C GLU A 434 6.14 24.21 -17.54
N ASP A 435 6.76 23.25 -16.84
CA ASP A 435 8.13 22.76 -17.13
C ASP A 435 8.19 21.45 -17.95
N SER A 436 7.04 20.93 -18.37
CA SER A 436 6.83 19.60 -18.98
C SER A 436 7.60 19.36 -20.28
N GLY A 437 8.08 20.41 -20.95
CA GLY A 437 8.84 20.34 -22.20
C GLY A 437 10.29 19.88 -22.04
N SER A 438 10.83 19.79 -20.82
CA SER A 438 12.28 19.66 -20.64
C SER A 438 12.70 18.48 -19.74
N ALA A 439 11.81 17.82 -19.02
CA ALA A 439 12.14 17.20 -17.73
C ALA A 439 12.34 15.66 -17.70
N TRP A 440 12.60 15.02 -18.84
CA TRP A 440 12.50 13.55 -18.96
C TRP A 440 13.80 12.83 -19.35
N ALA A 441 14.91 13.14 -18.66
CA ALA A 441 16.18 12.39 -18.74
C ALA A 441 16.14 11.08 -17.93
#